data_AF-A0A536AMI8-F1
#
_entry.id   AF-A0A536AMI8-F1
#
_cell.length_a   1.000
_cell.length_b   1.000
_cell.length_c   1.000
_cell.angle_alpha   90.00
_cell.angle_beta   90.00
_cell.angle_gamma   90.00
#
_symmetry.space_group_name_H-M   'P 1'
#
loop_
_entity.id
_entity.type
_entity.pdbx_description
1 polymer ?
#
loop_
_entity_poly.entity_id
_entity_poly.type
_entity_poly.pdbx_seq_one_letter_code
_entity_poly.pdbx_strand_id
1 'polypeptide(L)'
;MAHRVARLACLMACAAALVYAVAFLFGPTYTTCSSGTIGPDQPFATFGPTSCRSANFFEVNASGPEGFGQASRALFFITLWTVAPFIALAGVALRARGHPYGIGLVLVGFAIDATSIISMGGGFVFALLCGPLLLVALIATLAQRVR
;
A
#
# COMPACT_ATOMS: atom_id res chain seq x y z
N MET A 1 0.18 -29.65 -2.62
CA MET A 1 1.26 -28.70 -2.24
C MET A 1 0.96 -27.29 -2.75
N ALA A 2 0.70 -27.10 -4.05
CA ALA A 2 0.38 -25.81 -4.67
C ALA A 2 -0.67 -24.96 -3.92
N HIS A 3 -1.78 -25.56 -3.47
CA HIS A 3 -2.79 -24.85 -2.68
C HIS A 3 -2.26 -24.24 -1.37
N ARG A 4 -1.43 -25.00 -0.64
CA ARG A 4 -0.88 -24.56 0.65
C ARG A 4 0.07 -23.38 0.46
N VAL A 5 0.89 -23.43 -0.60
CA VAL A 5 1.79 -22.35 -1.00
C VAL A 5 1.00 -21.10 -1.37
N ALA A 6 -0.01 -21.21 -2.24
CA ALA A 6 -0.85 -20.08 -2.65
C ALA A 6 -1.54 -19.41 -1.45
N ARG A 7 -2.09 -20.22 -0.54
CA ARG A 7 -2.76 -19.73 0.66
C ARG A 7 -1.79 -19.04 1.61
N LEU A 8 -0.62 -19.63 1.86
CA LEU A 8 0.40 -19.03 2.72
C LEU A 8 0.88 -17.69 2.15
N ALA A 9 1.19 -17.65 0.85
CA ALA A 9 1.61 -16.43 0.18
C ALA A 9 0.55 -15.32 0.27
N CYS A 10 -0.73 -15.64 0.06
CA CYS A 10 -1.82 -14.68 0.24
C CYS A 10 -1.98 -14.22 1.70
N LEU A 11 -1.86 -15.11 2.68
CA LEU A 11 -1.94 -14.74 4.10
C LEU A 11 -0.80 -13.81 4.50
N MET A 12 0.42 -14.10 4.04
CA MET A 12 1.58 -13.24 4.24
C MET A 12 1.36 -11.88 3.58
N ALA A 13 0.81 -11.84 2.35
CA ALA A 13 0.50 -10.59 1.65
C ALA A 13 -0.58 -9.79 2.39
N CYS A 14 -1.62 -10.44 2.93
CA CYS A 14 -2.66 -9.77 3.72
C CYS A 14 -2.08 -9.15 5.01
N ALA A 15 -1.26 -9.92 5.73
CA ALA A 15 -0.60 -9.43 6.95
C ALA A 15 0.33 -8.26 6.63
N ALA A 16 1.15 -8.39 5.59
CA ALA A 16 2.08 -7.37 5.12
C ALA A 16 1.34 -6.08 4.71
N ALA A 17 0.25 -6.20 3.94
CA ALA A 17 -0.58 -5.08 3.53
C ALA A 17 -1.20 -4.33 4.71
N LEU A 18 -1.76 -5.06 5.70
CA LEU A 18 -2.34 -4.45 6.89
C LEU A 18 -1.29 -3.73 7.73
N VAL A 19 -0.16 -4.40 8.02
CA VAL A 19 0.93 -3.81 8.81
C VAL A 19 1.47 -2.57 8.12
N TYR A 20 1.69 -2.64 6.81
CA TYR A 20 2.18 -1.51 6.04
C TYR A 20 1.16 -0.37 6.00
N ALA A 21 -0.12 -0.63 5.77
CA ALA A 21 -1.15 0.40 5.74
C ALA A 21 -1.24 1.14 7.09
N VAL A 22 -1.21 0.42 8.21
CA VAL A 22 -1.21 1.02 9.55
C VAL A 22 0.06 1.85 9.78
N ALA A 23 1.23 1.28 9.46
CA ALA A 23 2.50 1.99 9.61
C ALA A 23 2.58 3.23 8.70
N PHE A 24 2.03 3.17 7.49
CA PHE A 24 2.01 4.28 6.56
C PHE A 24 1.08 5.41 7.02
N LEU A 25 -0.10 5.06 7.54
CA LEU A 25 -1.10 6.03 8.00
C LEU A 25 -0.71 6.73 9.30
N PHE A 26 -0.18 5.98 10.27
CA PHE A 26 0.04 6.46 11.63
C PHE A 26 1.51 6.60 12.02
N GLY A 27 2.42 5.96 11.28
CA GLY A 27 3.85 6.04 11.54
C GLY A 27 4.46 7.38 11.11
N PRO A 28 5.68 7.67 11.60
CA PRO A 28 6.43 8.87 11.24
C PRO A 28 7.07 8.74 9.84
N THR A 29 6.24 8.49 8.82
CA THR A 29 6.69 8.22 7.44
C THR A 29 6.96 9.48 6.63
N TYR A 30 6.58 10.65 7.16
CA TYR A 30 6.79 11.94 6.53
C TYR A 30 7.64 12.86 7.39
N THR A 31 8.25 13.85 6.75
CA THR A 31 8.96 14.94 7.43
C THR A 31 8.33 16.26 7.02
N THR A 32 7.90 17.06 8.00
CA THR A 32 7.43 18.44 7.78
C THR A 32 8.48 19.40 8.29
N CYS A 33 8.76 20.44 7.51
CA CYS A 33 9.77 21.44 7.82
C CYS A 33 9.14 22.83 7.78
N SER A 34 9.39 23.65 8.80
CA SER A 34 8.98 25.05 8.85
C SER A 34 10.18 25.98 8.67
N SER A 35 9.97 27.10 7.97
CA SER A 35 10.91 28.21 7.88
C SER A 35 10.40 29.39 8.70
N GLY A 36 11.25 29.93 9.58
CA GLY A 36 10.94 31.12 10.38
C GLY A 36 10.70 32.37 9.53
N THR A 37 9.88 33.28 10.03
CA THR A 37 9.65 34.61 9.42
C THR A 37 10.85 35.52 9.65
N ILE A 38 11.36 36.11 8.57
CA ILE A 38 12.45 37.09 8.63
C ILE A 38 11.88 38.43 9.12
N GLY A 39 12.34 38.91 10.28
CA GLY A 39 12.09 40.27 10.76
C GLY A 39 13.07 41.29 10.17
N PRO A 40 12.75 42.59 10.14
CA PRO A 40 13.55 43.63 9.47
C PRO A 40 14.99 43.77 9.98
N ASP A 41 15.30 43.28 11.19
CA ASP A 41 16.61 43.41 11.83
C ASP A 41 17.43 42.10 11.91
N GLN A 42 17.02 41.04 11.21
CA GLN A 42 17.80 39.78 11.23
C GLN A 42 18.85 39.77 10.12
N PRO A 43 20.17 39.63 10.43
CA PRO A 43 21.20 39.49 9.42
C PRO A 43 20.87 38.25 8.61
N PHE A 44 20.96 38.34 7.28
CA PHE A 44 20.61 37.34 6.28
C PHE A 44 21.16 35.94 6.61
N ALA A 45 20.51 35.24 7.53
CA ALA A 45 20.99 34.00 8.10
C ALA A 45 20.12 32.88 7.57
N THR A 46 20.73 32.16 6.63
CA THR A 46 20.42 30.79 6.22
C THR A 46 19.00 30.55 5.68
N PHE A 47 18.88 30.56 4.36
CA PHE A 47 17.81 29.87 3.62
C PHE A 47 17.87 28.37 3.93
N GLY A 48 17.26 27.96 5.04
CA GLY A 48 17.15 26.58 5.47
C GLY A 48 15.97 26.42 6.43
N PRO A 49 15.28 25.27 6.44
CA PRO A 49 14.20 25.04 7.39
C PRO A 49 14.73 25.11 8.83
N THR A 50 14.13 25.98 9.64
CA THR A 50 14.52 26.25 11.03
C THR A 50 14.15 25.10 11.98
N SER A 51 13.19 24.26 11.62
CA SER A 51 12.90 23.02 12.32
C SER A 51 12.21 22.02 11.41
N CYS A 52 12.70 20.78 11.39
CA CYS A 52 12.03 19.66 10.74
C CYS A 52 11.57 18.67 11.81
N ARG A 53 10.34 18.16 11.68
CA ARG A 53 9.80 17.13 12.56
C ARG A 53 9.20 15.99 11.75
N SER A 54 9.18 14.80 12.33
CA SER A 54 8.42 13.68 11.79
C SER A 54 6.93 13.97 11.87
N ALA A 55 6.20 13.62 10.81
CA ALA A 55 4.76 13.74 10.71
C ALA A 55 4.15 12.44 10.18
N ASN A 56 2.88 12.21 10.51
CA ASN A 56 2.10 11.11 9.94
C ASN A 56 1.37 11.55 8.67
N PHE A 57 0.76 10.58 7.98
CA PHE A 57 0.02 10.81 6.74
C PHE A 57 -1.08 11.88 6.88
N PHE A 58 -1.85 11.84 7.97
CA PHE A 58 -2.97 12.76 8.19
C PHE A 58 -2.49 14.18 8.43
N GLU A 59 -1.40 14.37 9.17
CA GLU A 59 -0.79 15.68 9.38
C GLU A 59 -0.37 16.31 8.05
N VAL A 60 0.16 15.54 7.10
CA VAL A 60 0.61 16.09 5.81
C VAL A 60 -0.55 16.30 4.83
N ASN A 61 -1.49 15.37 4.76
CA ASN A 61 -2.50 15.34 3.70
C ASN A 61 -3.86 15.93 4.11
N ALA A 62 -4.17 16.04 5.40
CA ALA A 62 -5.42 16.66 5.87
C ALA A 62 -5.25 18.15 6.17
N SER A 63 -4.03 18.62 6.45
CA SER A 63 -3.73 20.03 6.74
C SER A 63 -3.26 20.84 5.52
N GLY A 64 -3.12 20.20 4.36
CA GLY A 64 -2.68 20.84 3.12
C GLY A 64 -3.73 21.77 2.48
N PRO A 65 -3.33 22.53 1.43
CA PRO A 65 -4.19 23.52 0.77
C PRO A 65 -5.44 22.92 0.09
N GLU A 66 -5.41 21.64 -0.30
CA GLU A 66 -6.57 20.91 -0.81
C GLU A 66 -7.40 20.21 0.29
N GLY A 67 -6.97 20.32 1.55
CA GLY A 67 -7.65 19.81 2.74
C GLY A 67 -8.04 18.32 2.66
N PHE A 68 -9.23 17.99 3.15
CA PHE A 68 -9.75 16.62 3.18
C PHE A 68 -9.90 15.96 1.79
N GLY A 69 -9.91 16.73 0.70
CA GLY A 69 -10.01 16.21 -0.67
C GLY A 69 -8.79 15.38 -1.08
N GLN A 70 -7.59 15.81 -0.70
CA GLN A 70 -6.35 15.10 -0.99
C GLN A 70 -6.22 13.83 -0.15
N ALA A 71 -6.51 13.94 1.16
CA ALA A 71 -6.50 12.79 2.06
C ALA A 71 -7.49 11.69 1.62
N SER A 72 -8.70 12.05 1.20
CA SER A 72 -9.73 11.08 0.79
C SER A 72 -9.33 10.28 -0.46
N ARG A 73 -8.73 10.92 -1.48
CA ARG A 73 -8.21 10.25 -2.67
C ARG A 73 -7.10 9.26 -2.32
N ALA A 74 -6.14 9.69 -1.51
CA ALA A 74 -5.05 8.81 -1.11
C ALA A 74 -5.55 7.65 -0.22
N LEU A 75 -6.50 7.88 0.69
CA LEU A 75 -7.15 6.83 1.49
C LEU A 75 -7.90 5.82 0.62
N PHE A 76 -8.55 6.27 -0.46
CA PHE A 76 -9.19 5.38 -1.42
C PHE A 76 -8.18 4.40 -2.04
N PHE A 77 -7.03 4.90 -2.53
CA PHE A 77 -6.00 4.04 -3.11
C PHE A 77 -5.34 3.12 -2.08
N ILE A 78 -5.03 3.62 -0.87
CA ILE A 78 -4.48 2.80 0.21
C ILE A 78 -5.45 1.67 0.56
N THR A 79 -6.74 1.98 0.68
CA THR A 79 -7.78 0.97 0.96
C THR A 79 -7.85 -0.05 -0.17
N LEU A 80 -7.87 0.42 -1.42
CA LEU A 80 -7.94 -0.43 -2.60
C LEU A 80 -6.76 -1.42 -2.65
N TRP A 81 -5.53 -0.94 -2.45
CA TRP A 81 -4.33 -1.79 -2.41
C TRP A 81 -4.33 -2.72 -1.20
N THR A 82 -4.77 -2.24 -0.03
CA THR A 82 -4.89 -3.06 1.18
C THR A 82 -5.87 -4.22 1.01
N VAL A 83 -6.96 -4.00 0.28
CA VAL A 83 -8.00 -5.03 0.02
C VAL A 83 -7.56 -6.02 -1.07
N ALA A 84 -6.68 -5.63 -1.99
CA ALA A 84 -6.21 -6.47 -3.10
C ALA A 84 -5.74 -7.90 -2.69
N PRO A 85 -4.88 -8.09 -1.67
CA PRO A 85 -4.48 -9.43 -1.25
C PRO A 85 -5.61 -10.25 -0.63
N PHE A 86 -6.64 -9.62 -0.06
CA PHE A 86 -7.83 -10.32 0.44
C PHE A 86 -8.71 -10.83 -0.70
N ILE A 87 -8.82 -10.07 -1.79
CA ILE A 87 -9.49 -10.53 -3.02
C ILE A 87 -8.75 -11.76 -3.58
N ALA A 88 -7.42 -11.71 -3.62
CA ALA A 88 -6.61 -12.86 -4.05
C ALA A 88 -6.78 -14.06 -3.11
N LEU A 89 -6.80 -13.86 -1.79
CA LEU A 89 -7.05 -14.93 -0.81
C LEU A 89 -8.42 -15.58 -1.02
N ALA A 90 -9.46 -14.79 -1.29
CA ALA A 90 -10.79 -15.29 -1.63
C ALA A 90 -10.76 -16.12 -2.92
N GLY A 91 -10.04 -15.66 -3.95
CA GLY A 91 -9.81 -16.40 -5.19
C GLY A 91 -9.11 -17.75 -4.97
N VAL A 92 -8.06 -17.79 -4.15
CA VAL A 92 -7.37 -19.04 -3.75
C VAL A 92 -8.32 -19.99 -3.03
N ALA A 93 -9.16 -19.48 -2.12
CA ALA A 93 -10.13 -20.30 -1.39
C ALA A 93 -11.21 -20.88 -2.32
N LEU A 94 -11.73 -20.08 -3.25
CA LEU A 94 -12.71 -20.53 -4.24
C LEU A 94 -12.12 -21.56 -5.20
N ARG A 95 -10.88 -21.35 -5.64
CA ARG A 95 -10.18 -22.29 -6.50
C ARG A 95 -10.00 -23.65 -5.83
N ALA A 96 -9.70 -23.66 -4.53
CA ALA A 96 -9.56 -24.87 -3.73
C ALA A 96 -10.86 -25.69 -3.63
N ARG A 97 -12.01 -25.02 -3.75
CA ARG A 97 -13.35 -25.63 -3.79
C ARG A 97 -13.77 -26.10 -5.19
N GLY A 98 -12.87 -26.01 -6.18
CA GLY A 98 -13.15 -26.44 -7.56
C GLY A 98 -13.73 -25.35 -8.46
N HIS A 99 -13.93 -24.13 -7.97
CA HIS A 99 -14.49 -23.05 -8.79
C HIS A 99 -13.44 -22.47 -9.76
N PRO A 100 -13.68 -22.47 -11.09
CA PRO A 100 -12.70 -22.00 -12.07
C PRO A 100 -12.47 -20.49 -12.03
N TYR A 101 -13.50 -19.72 -11.66
CA TYR A 101 -13.42 -18.26 -11.52
C TYR A 101 -12.51 -17.79 -10.38
N GLY A 102 -12.06 -18.70 -9.50
CA GLY A 102 -11.09 -18.38 -8.44
C GLY A 102 -9.77 -17.83 -8.98
N ILE A 103 -9.31 -18.28 -10.15
CA ILE A 103 -8.11 -17.73 -10.82
C ILE A 103 -8.31 -16.26 -11.19
N GLY A 104 -9.50 -15.92 -11.68
CA GLY A 104 -9.84 -14.55 -12.05
C GLY A 104 -9.74 -13.60 -10.86
N LEU A 105 -10.19 -14.02 -9.68
CA LEU A 105 -10.07 -13.22 -8.45
C LEU A 105 -8.61 -13.04 -8.00
N VAL A 106 -7.78 -14.07 -8.13
CA VAL A 106 -6.33 -13.94 -7.85
C VAL A 106 -5.67 -12.96 -8.83
N LEU A 107 -6.02 -13.05 -10.12
CA LEU A 107 -5.53 -12.14 -11.14
C LEU A 107 -5.98 -10.69 -10.88
N VAL A 108 -7.25 -10.49 -10.50
CA VAL A 108 -7.79 -9.16 -10.15
C VAL A 108 -7.05 -8.58 -8.95
N GLY A 109 -6.85 -9.37 -7.89
CA GLY A 109 -6.08 -8.93 -6.73
C GLY A 109 -4.65 -8.51 -7.11
N PHE A 110 -3.97 -9.32 -7.92
CA PHE A 110 -2.64 -8.99 -8.44
C PHE A 110 -2.64 -7.73 -9.32
N ALA A 111 -3.61 -7.56 -10.20
CA ALA A 111 -3.69 -6.40 -11.09
C ALA A 111 -3.95 -5.10 -10.30
N ILE A 112 -4.81 -5.14 -9.28
CA ILE A 112 -5.04 -4.00 -8.38
C ILE A 112 -3.75 -3.64 -7.65
N ASP A 113 -3.04 -4.61 -7.10
CA ASP A 113 -1.75 -4.39 -6.44
C ASP A 113 -0.71 -3.79 -7.41
N ALA A 114 -0.65 -4.26 -8.66
CA ALA A 114 0.25 -3.74 -9.67
C ALA A 114 0.03 -2.25 -10.00
N THR A 115 -1.18 -1.72 -9.80
CA THR A 115 -1.43 -0.27 -9.95
C THR A 115 -0.64 0.58 -8.96
N SER A 116 -0.26 0.01 -7.81
CA SER A 116 0.53 0.71 -6.79
C SER A 116 1.96 1.04 -7.26
N ILE A 117 2.50 0.30 -8.24
CA ILE A 117 3.82 0.55 -8.85
C ILE A 117 3.90 1.94 -9.49
N ILE A 118 2.78 2.42 -10.05
CA ILE A 118 2.72 3.71 -10.75
C ILE A 118 2.77 4.88 -9.76
N SER A 119 2.54 4.64 -8.47
CA SER A 119 2.62 5.64 -7.42
C SER A 119 4.06 5.77 -6.90
N MET A 120 4.80 6.78 -7.37
CA MET A 120 6.11 7.15 -6.82
C MET A 120 5.93 7.70 -5.40
N GLY A 121 5.91 6.81 -4.42
CA GLY A 121 5.65 7.09 -3.01
C GLY A 121 5.34 5.82 -2.24
N GLY A 122 4.38 5.87 -1.32
CA GLY A 122 3.98 4.74 -0.50
C GLY A 122 3.43 3.53 -1.28
N GLY A 123 2.89 3.74 -2.48
CA GLY A 123 2.39 2.66 -3.33
C GLY A 123 3.51 1.79 -3.92
N PHE A 124 4.65 2.36 -4.29
CA PHE A 124 5.78 1.58 -4.80
C PHE A 124 6.33 0.58 -3.77
N VAL A 125 6.47 1.01 -2.51
CA VAL A 125 6.91 0.12 -1.42
C VAL A 125 5.87 -0.97 -1.15
N PHE A 126 4.57 -0.63 -1.28
CA PHE A 126 3.49 -1.61 -1.20
C PHE A 126 3.64 -2.71 -2.27
N ALA A 127 3.88 -2.31 -3.53
CA ALA A 127 4.08 -3.26 -4.64
C ALA A 127 5.26 -4.20 -4.42
N LEU A 128 6.38 -3.70 -3.88
CA LEU A 128 7.55 -4.53 -3.59
C LEU A 128 7.29 -5.57 -2.48
N LEU A 129 6.44 -5.23 -1.53
CA LEU A 129 6.11 -6.08 -0.39
C LEU A 129 5.07 -7.16 -0.78
N CYS A 130 3.99 -6.75 -1.44
CA CYS A 130 2.83 -7.59 -1.73
C CYS A 130 2.90 -8.25 -3.12
N GLY A 131 3.43 -7.56 -4.12
CA GLY A 131 3.46 -8.02 -5.52
C GLY A 131 4.13 -9.37 -5.74
N PRO A 132 5.35 -9.63 -5.20
CA PRO A 132 6.00 -10.93 -5.33
C PRO A 132 5.19 -12.06 -4.68
N LEU A 133 4.56 -11.80 -3.53
CA LEU A 133 3.73 -12.78 -2.83
C LEU A 133 2.46 -13.11 -3.62
N LEU A 134 1.82 -12.09 -4.21
CA LEU A 134 0.64 -12.26 -5.05
C LEU A 134 0.97 -12.95 -6.38
N LEU A 135 2.13 -12.70 -6.96
CA LEU A 135 2.61 -13.42 -8.14
C LEU A 135 2.85 -14.90 -7.82
N VAL A 136 3.49 -15.21 -6.69
CA VAL A 136 3.65 -16.60 -6.22
C VAL A 136 2.30 -17.26 -6.00
N ALA A 137 1.34 -16.55 -5.40
CA ALA A 137 -0.01 -17.06 -5.22
C ALA A 137 -0.70 -17.34 -6.55
N LEU A 138 -0.58 -16.45 -7.54
CA LEU A 138 -1.14 -16.63 -8.88
C LEU A 138 -0.55 -17.85 -9.60
N ILE A 139 0.78 -17.96 -9.66
CA ILE A 139 1.47 -19.09 -10.28
C ILE A 139 1.09 -20.40 -9.60
N ALA A 140 1.09 -20.42 -8.25
CA ALA A 140 0.72 -21.59 -7.49
C ALA A 140 -0.76 -21.97 -7.71
N THR A 141 -1.66 -21.00 -7.87
CA THR A 141 -3.09 -21.21 -8.14
C THR A 141 -3.32 -21.77 -9.55
N LEU A 142 -2.56 -21.29 -10.54
CA LEU A 142 -2.58 -21.83 -11.91
C LEU A 142 -2.05 -23.26 -11.97
N ALA A 143 -1.01 -23.58 -11.19
CA ALA A 143 -0.44 -24.92 -11.10
C ALA A 143 -1.36 -25.93 -10.38
N GLN A 144 -2.44 -25.49 -9.72
CA GLN A 144 -3.43 -26.40 -9.16
C GLN A 144 -4.20 -27.08 -10.30
N ARG A 145 -3.97 -28.38 -10.49
CA ARG A 145 -4.86 -29.20 -11.32
C ARG A 145 -6.23 -29.26 -10.65
N VAL A 146 -7.30 -28.89 -11.38
CA VAL A 146 -8.67 -29.27 -10.99
C VAL A 146 -8.67 -30.80 -11.05
N ARG A 147 -8.93 -31.47 -9.92
CA ARG A 147 -9.31 -32.88 -9.93
C ARG A 147 -10.82 -32.94 -9.92
#